data_AF-A0A2M7Z7U5-F1
#
_entry.id   AF-A0A2M7Z7U5-F1
#
_cell.length_a   1.000
_cell.length_b   1.000
_cell.length_c   1.000
_cell.angle_alpha   90.00
_cell.angle_beta   90.00
_cell.angle_gamma   90.00
#
_symmetry.space_group_name_H-M   'P 1'
#
loop_
_entity.id
_entity.type
_entity.pdbx_description
1 polymer ?
#
loop_
_entity_poly.entity_id
_entity_poly.type
_entity_poly.pdbx_seq_one_letter_code
_entity_poly.pdbx_strand_id
1 'polypeptide(L)' 'MKAKKAFYHDDPPCYALLNQATHNCEACGIHPDTQSKSIGYHCPNCDILLKNMKCPKCKGFFEK' A
#
# COMPACT_ATOMS: atom_id res chain seq x y z
N MET A 1 -14.68 -8.23 5.70
CA MET A 1 -14.06 -6.92 6.06
C MET A 1 -13.37 -6.41 4.81
N LYS A 2 -13.63 -5.18 4.39
CA LYS A 2 -13.14 -4.66 3.09
C LYS A 2 -11.70 -4.19 3.19
N ALA A 3 -10.92 -4.44 2.15
CA ALA A 3 -9.58 -3.94 1.98
C ALA A 3 -9.61 -2.45 1.62
N LYS A 4 -8.52 -1.75 1.94
CA LYS A 4 -8.34 -0.35 1.59
C LYS A 4 -7.61 -0.28 0.26
N LYS A 5 -8.27 0.22 -0.79
CA LYS A 5 -7.61 0.46 -2.09
C LYS A 5 -6.79 1.75 -2.01
N ALA A 6 -5.50 1.68 -2.29
CA ALA A 6 -4.62 2.82 -2.14
C ALA A 6 -3.39 2.78 -3.05
N PHE A 7 -2.75 3.94 -3.20
CA PHE A 7 -1.53 4.10 -3.98
C PHE A 7 -0.29 3.72 -3.16
N TYR A 8 0.68 3.10 -3.80
CA TYR A 8 1.99 2.74 -3.25
C TYR A 8 3.06 2.80 -4.35
N HIS A 9 4.34 2.73 -3.98
CA HIS A 9 5.45 2.66 -4.95
C HIS A 9 5.54 1.28 -5.58
N ASP A 10 5.60 1.18 -6.91
CA ASP A 10 5.83 -0.09 -7.60
C ASP A 10 7.30 -0.53 -7.52
N ASP A 11 8.21 0.45 -7.60
CA ASP A 11 9.66 0.22 -7.57
C ASP A 11 10.17 0.04 -6.12
N PRO A 12 10.93 -1.02 -5.80
CA PRO A 12 11.54 -1.21 -4.49
C PRO A 12 12.31 0.04 -4.05
N PRO A 13 12.11 0.51 -2.81
CA PRO A 13 12.44 -0.32 -1.65
C PRO A 13 11.27 -0.66 -0.71
N CYS A 14 10.05 -0.16 -0.95
CA CYS A 14 8.93 -0.45 -0.05
C CYS A 14 7.55 -0.36 -0.72
N TYR A 15 6.57 -1.06 -0.14
CA TYR A 15 5.18 -1.07 -0.58
C TYR A 15 4.25 -0.27 0.36
N ALA A 16 4.83 0.71 1.04
CA ALA A 16 4.08 1.57 1.95
C ALA A 16 3.14 2.50 1.17
N LEU A 17 2.07 2.90 1.85
CA LEU A 17 1.08 3.81 1.30
C LEU A 17 1.70 5.17 1.00
N LEU A 18 1.33 5.75 -0.14
CA LEU A 18 1.62 7.14 -0.41
C LEU A 18 0.73 8.04 0.45
N ASN A 19 1.32 9.11 0.95
CA ASN A 19 0.58 10.22 1.54
C ASN A 19 -0.31 10.83 0.45
N GLN A 20 -1.61 10.92 0.68
CA GLN A 20 -2.54 11.39 -0.35
C GLN A 20 -2.42 12.89 -0.66
N ALA A 21 -1.86 13.69 0.24
CA ALA A 21 -1.68 15.13 0.04
C ALA A 21 -0.40 15.43 -0.74
N THR A 22 0.70 14.76 -0.40
CA THR A 22 2.03 15.04 -0.97
C THR A 22 2.46 14.03 -2.02
N HIS A 23 1.74 12.91 -2.13
CA HIS A 23 2.08 11.73 -2.93
C HIS A 23 3.44 11.13 -2.60
N ASN A 24 4.06 11.52 -1.47
CA ASN A 24 5.31 10.97 -0.98
C ASN A 24 5.08 9.63 -0.27
N CYS A 25 6.08 8.75 -0.29
CA CYS A 25 6.15 7.69 0.72
C CYS A 25 6.94 8.16 1.92
N GLU A 26 6.28 8.15 3.07
CA GLU A 26 6.90 8.55 4.33
C GLU A 26 7.80 7.44 4.90
N ALA A 27 7.66 6.18 4.44
CA ALA A 27 8.49 5.08 4.90
C ALA A 27 9.90 5.08 4.29
N CYS A 28 10.06 5.47 3.02
CA CYS A 28 11.35 5.57 2.35
C CYS A 28 11.79 7.01 2.04
N GLY A 29 10.92 8.00 2.25
CA GLY A 29 11.19 9.41 1.93
C GLY A 29 11.20 9.72 0.43
N ILE A 30 10.77 8.79 -0.42
CA ILE A 30 10.80 8.94 -1.87
C ILE A 30 9.49 9.55 -2.37
N HIS A 31 9.60 10.55 -3.24
CA HIS A 31 8.51 11.03 -4.08
C HIS A 31 8.49 10.19 -5.36
N PRO A 32 7.53 9.25 -5.54
CA PRO A 32 7.43 8.51 -6.78
C PRO A 32 7.05 9.46 -7.89
N ASP A 33 7.77 9.41 -9.00
CA ASP A 33 7.25 9.92 -10.25
C ASP A 33 5.97 9.15 -10.64
N THR A 34 5.20 9.71 -11.58
CA THR A 34 3.88 9.18 -11.92
C THR A 34 3.91 7.73 -12.45
N GLN A 35 5.03 7.28 -13.01
CA GLN A 35 5.17 5.91 -13.55
C GLN A 35 5.50 4.89 -12.44
N SER A 36 6.05 5.36 -11.32
CA SER A 36 6.39 4.53 -10.15
C SER A 36 5.24 4.36 -9.16
N LYS A 37 4.01 4.83 -9.48
CA LYS A 37 2.82 4.73 -8.62
C LYS A 37 1.94 3.55 -9.05
N SER A 38 1.73 2.60 -8.15
CA SER A 38 0.82 1.46 -8.32
C SER A 38 -0.38 1.54 -7.39
N ILE A 39 -1.49 0.89 -7.76
CA ILE A 39 -2.71 0.81 -6.93
C ILE A 39 -2.86 -0.62 -6.42
N GLY A 40 -3.00 -0.77 -5.10
CA GLY A 40 -3.08 -2.06 -4.44
C GLY A 40 -4.20 -2.11 -3.40
N TYR A 41 -4.44 -3.31 -2.88
CA TYR A 41 -5.31 -3.52 -1.74
C TYR A 41 -4.46 -3.67 -0.49
N HIS A 42 -4.71 -2.84 0.52
CA HIS A 42 -4.00 -2.83 1.79
C HIS A 42 -4.91 -3.26 2.94
N CYS A 43 -4.30 -3.82 3.98
CA CYS A 43 -4.99 -4.15 5.21
C CYS A 43 -5.41 -2.85 5.92
N PRO A 44 -6.70 -2.64 6.22
CA PRO A 44 -7.17 -1.42 6.89
C PRO A 44 -6.62 -1.26 8.31
N ASN A 45 -6.17 -2.35 8.95
CA ASN A 45 -5.65 -2.34 10.32
C ASN A 45 -4.13 -2.26 10.39
N CYS A 46 -3.44 -2.64 9.32
CA CYS A 46 -1.98 -2.76 9.32
C CYS A 46 -1.31 -1.85 8.28
N ASP A 47 -2.09 -1.23 7.39
CA ASP A 47 -1.63 -0.39 6.28
C ASP A 47 -0.52 -1.04 5.43
N ILE A 48 -0.58 -2.37 5.29
CA ILE A 48 0.34 -3.16 4.46
C ILE A 48 -0.39 -3.79 3.28
N LEU A 49 0.34 -3.96 2.18
CA LEU A 49 -0.16 -4.58 0.97
C LEU A 49 -0.63 -6.02 1.25
N LEU A 50 -1.84 -6.33 0.82
CA LEU A 50 -2.42 -7.66 0.92
C LEU A 50 -1.84 -8.55 -0.19
N LYS A 51 -1.41 -9.75 0.18
CA LYS A 51 -1.01 -10.80 -0.76
C LYS A 51 -2.16 -11.80 -0.87
N ASN A 52 -2.74 -11.96 -2.07
CA ASN A 52 -3.93 -12.79 -2.28
C ASN A 52 -5.08 -12.44 -1.33
N MET A 53 -5.34 -11.14 -1.13
CA MET A 53 -6.34 -10.61 -0.20
C MET A 53 -6.15 -11.03 1.27
N LYS A 54 -4.96 -11.52 1.63
CA LYS A 54 -4.58 -11.87 2.99
C LYS A 54 -3.51 -10.93 3.51
N CYS A 55 -3.70 -10.43 4.72
CA CYS A 55 -2.70 -9.59 5.37
C CYS A 55 -1.55 -10.46 5.89
N PRO A 56 -0.29 -10.21 5.51
CA PRO A 56 0.83 -11.02 6.00
C PRO A 56 1.10 -10.87 7.50
N LYS A 57 0.69 -9.74 8.12
CA LYS A 57 0.88 -9.46 9.55
C LYS A 57 -0.23 -10.03 10.42
N CYS A 58 -1.49 -9.62 10.20
CA CYS A 58 -2.61 -10.09 11.01
C CYS A 58 -3.23 -11.40 10.50
N LYS A 59 -2.77 -11.93 9.36
CA LYS A 59 -3.25 -13.18 8.72
C LYS A 59 -4.74 -13.19 8.35
N GLY A 60 -5.45 -12.08 8.53
CA GLY A 60 -6.85 -11.92 8.16
C GLY A 60 -7.05 -11.91 6.64
N PHE A 61 -8.21 -12.39 6.21
CA PHE A 61 -8.69 -12.32 4.84
C PHE A 61 -9.61 -11.12 4.68
N PHE A 62 -9.48 -10.43 3.56
CA PHE A 62 -10.23 -9.20 3.26
C PHE A 62 -10.93 -9.35 1.91
N GLU A 63 -12.03 -8.62 1.75
CA GLU A 63 -12.74 -8.50 0.47
C GLU A 63 -12.24 -7.26 -0.27
N LYS A 64 -12.32 -7.24 -1.60
CA LYS A 64 -11.87 -6.10 -2.41
C LYS A 64 -12.74 -4.86 -2.20
#